data_AF-A0AAD7BSW5-F1
#
_entry.id   AF-A0AAD7BSW5-F1
#
_cell.length_a   1.000
_cell.length_b   1.000
_cell.length_c   1.000
_cell.angle_alpha   90.00
_cell.angle_beta   90.00
_cell.angle_gamma   90.00
#
_symmetry.space_group_name_H-M   'P 1'
#
loop_
_entity.id
_entity.type
_entity.pdbx_description
1 polymer ?
#
loop_
_entity_poly.entity_id
_entity_poly.type
_entity_poly.pdbx_seq_one_letter_code
_entity_poly.pdbx_strand_id
1 'polypeptide(L)'
;MQSLLRRPIGGNDFVFPAIASTGQLKFGESTSRSAFETLLEEVVEKSDVMKGRNGKFTTHCFRRGGAQYRFLWADRKWSLKAVKWWGGWSSNENVGTLMRYLLDELMAYEEGFSDIMMDDRVIDRHETFMGEDETAPLSKADLRKFEEGIFAKIQGLIGTSASAVSGSLITHASATAPPPSTMRTALPPPPPNRAASPESVASSSPPPPRAAPSRIPETKTLDDALKYWEYGSPQKGLNVPLKNWSSLFKTAEYASEAVKHGNIRFFCEEFQDRCGGNHASFEAKFPGLRGKFTMLMKAVQAERKLRGETKSRSRRKQ
;
A
#
# COMPACT_ATOMS: atom_id res chain seq x y z
N MET A 1 -6.23 -34.16 20.93
CA MET A 1 -6.69 -33.22 21.99
C MET A 1 -7.47 -33.91 23.11
N GLN A 2 -8.48 -34.75 22.84
CA GLN A 2 -9.29 -35.38 23.91
C GLN A 2 -8.50 -36.17 24.97
N SER A 3 -7.32 -36.73 24.64
CA SER A 3 -6.52 -37.54 25.58
C SER A 3 -5.91 -36.78 26.77
N LEU A 4 -5.71 -35.46 26.68
CA LEU A 4 -5.23 -34.62 27.80
C LEU A 4 -6.38 -34.10 28.66
N LEU A 5 -7.54 -33.87 28.02
CA LEU A 5 -8.77 -33.43 28.67
C LEU A 5 -9.46 -34.64 29.28
N ARG A 6 -9.11 -34.98 30.53
CA ARG A 6 -9.71 -36.10 31.31
C ARG A 6 -11.22 -35.97 31.59
N ARG A 7 -11.89 -34.98 30.99
CA ARG A 7 -13.33 -34.74 30.95
C ARG A 7 -13.67 -34.00 29.65
N PRO A 8 -14.91 -34.08 29.12
CA PRO A 8 -15.35 -33.18 28.04
C PRO A 8 -15.32 -31.72 28.49
N ILE A 9 -15.15 -30.81 27.53
CA ILE A 9 -15.23 -29.36 27.76
C ILE A 9 -16.68 -29.00 28.11
N GLY A 10 -16.90 -28.41 29.28
CA GLY A 10 -18.21 -27.91 29.70
C GLY A 10 -18.59 -26.58 29.04
N GLY A 11 -19.88 -26.24 29.00
CA GLY A 11 -20.36 -25.00 28.36
C GLY A 11 -19.82 -23.69 28.97
N ASN A 12 -19.32 -23.74 30.20
CA ASN A 12 -18.68 -22.62 30.91
C ASN A 12 -17.15 -22.72 30.95
N ASP A 13 -16.54 -23.70 30.27
CA ASP A 13 -15.09 -23.87 30.25
C ASP A 13 -14.44 -22.96 29.19
N PHE A 14 -13.35 -22.30 29.57
CA PHE A 14 -12.51 -21.60 28.60
C PHE A 14 -11.73 -22.59 27.74
N VAL A 15 -11.65 -22.31 26.42
CA VAL A 15 -10.84 -23.09 25.45
C VAL A 15 -9.36 -23.17 25.87
N PHE A 16 -8.87 -22.12 26.53
CA PHE A 16 -7.57 -22.07 27.18
C PHE A 16 -7.77 -21.88 28.69
N PRO A 17 -7.93 -22.98 29.45
CA PRO A 17 -8.06 -22.93 30.90
C PRO A 17 -6.71 -22.63 31.56
N ALA A 18 -6.73 -21.86 32.64
CA ALA A 18 -5.53 -21.50 33.39
C ALA A 18 -4.79 -22.74 33.92
N ILE A 19 -3.47 -22.71 33.93
CA ILE A 19 -2.63 -23.80 34.43
C ILE A 19 -2.19 -23.45 35.85
N ALA A 20 -2.45 -24.34 36.81
CA ALA A 20 -1.95 -24.21 38.17
C ALA A 20 -0.43 -24.48 38.24
N SER A 21 0.25 -24.00 39.29
CA SER A 21 1.67 -24.31 39.54
C SER A 21 1.98 -25.80 39.68
N THR A 22 0.96 -26.64 39.92
CA THR A 22 1.02 -28.10 39.94
C THR A 22 0.90 -28.75 38.54
N GLY A 23 0.85 -27.96 37.47
CA GLY A 23 0.64 -28.41 36.09
C GLY A 23 -0.82 -28.83 35.77
N GLN A 24 -1.75 -28.70 36.72
CA GLN A 24 -3.15 -29.07 36.51
C GLN A 24 -3.96 -27.96 35.84
N LEU A 25 -4.89 -28.34 34.96
CA LEU A 25 -5.79 -27.42 34.27
C LEU A 25 -6.96 -26.99 35.18
N LYS A 26 -7.11 -25.68 35.39
CA LYS A 26 -8.25 -25.06 36.07
C LYS A 26 -9.38 -24.76 35.09
N PHE A 27 -10.25 -25.73 34.86
CA PHE A 27 -11.47 -25.50 34.09
C PHE A 27 -12.37 -24.47 34.79
N GLY A 28 -12.86 -23.47 34.04
CA GLY A 28 -13.62 -22.34 34.57
C GLY A 28 -12.79 -21.09 34.92
N GLU A 29 -11.45 -21.14 34.88
CA GLU A 29 -10.58 -19.96 34.99
C GLU A 29 -9.84 -19.76 33.65
N SER A 30 -9.86 -18.55 33.10
CA SER A 30 -9.21 -18.24 31.81
C SER A 30 -7.70 -18.02 31.99
N THR A 31 -6.86 -18.57 31.12
CA THR A 31 -5.42 -18.25 31.09
C THR A 31 -5.19 -16.74 30.98
N SER A 32 -4.38 -16.20 31.89
CA SER A 32 -4.10 -14.77 31.94
C SER A 32 -3.29 -14.30 30.73
N ARG A 33 -3.41 -13.00 30.39
CA ARG A 33 -2.59 -12.39 29.32
C ARG A 33 -1.09 -12.55 29.59
N SER A 34 -0.66 -12.38 30.84
CA SER A 34 0.77 -12.53 31.21
C SER A 34 1.27 -13.95 30.97
N ALA A 35 0.47 -14.99 31.26
CA ALA A 35 0.86 -16.38 30.99
C ALA A 35 1.04 -16.65 29.47
N PHE A 36 0.23 -16.04 28.61
CA PHE A 36 0.45 -16.09 27.15
C PHE A 36 1.69 -15.31 26.69
N GLU A 37 2.01 -14.19 27.34
CA GLU A 37 3.20 -13.40 27.01
C GLU A 37 4.49 -14.12 27.46
N THR A 38 4.52 -14.72 28.66
CA THR A 38 5.63 -15.57 29.12
C THR A 38 5.79 -16.85 28.29
N LEU A 39 4.70 -17.53 27.94
CA LEU A 39 4.76 -18.72 27.06
C LEU A 39 5.34 -18.36 25.67
N LEU A 40 5.01 -17.17 25.15
CA LEU A 40 5.58 -16.70 23.90
C LEU A 40 7.07 -16.39 24.04
N GLU A 41 7.50 -15.74 25.13
CA GLU A 41 8.91 -15.45 25.40
C GLU A 41 9.72 -16.77 25.50
N GLU A 42 9.21 -17.79 26.19
CA GLU A 42 9.82 -19.13 26.28
C GLU A 42 9.95 -19.82 24.90
N VAL A 43 8.91 -19.77 24.07
CA VAL A 43 8.93 -20.36 22.72
C VAL A 43 9.90 -19.62 21.79
N VAL A 44 10.02 -18.30 21.93
CA VAL A 44 10.92 -17.45 21.13
C VAL A 44 12.38 -17.67 21.52
N GLU A 45 12.66 -17.83 22.82
CA GLU A 45 13.99 -18.19 23.32
C GLU A 45 14.41 -19.57 22.81
N LYS A 46 13.55 -20.60 22.99
CA LYS A 46 13.86 -21.99 22.62
C LYS A 46 13.88 -22.29 21.12
N SER A 47 13.45 -21.36 20.27
CA SER A 47 13.43 -21.53 18.81
C SER A 47 14.57 -20.81 18.09
N ASP A 48 15.46 -20.11 18.81
CA ASP A 48 16.60 -19.35 18.25
C ASP A 48 16.19 -18.28 17.20
N VAL A 49 14.90 -17.98 17.04
CA VAL A 49 14.32 -17.14 15.95
C VAL A 49 14.73 -15.66 16.03
N MET A 50 15.22 -15.23 17.20
CA MET A 50 15.75 -13.89 17.47
C MET A 50 17.28 -13.79 17.34
N LYS A 51 17.98 -14.88 17.00
CA LYS A 51 19.45 -14.90 16.90
C LYS A 51 19.95 -13.88 15.88
N GLY A 52 20.72 -12.91 16.34
CA GLY A 52 21.21 -11.79 15.53
C GLY A 52 20.17 -10.70 15.19
N ARG A 53 18.98 -10.72 15.82
CA ARG A 53 17.89 -9.76 15.57
C ARG A 53 17.53 -8.98 16.83
N ASN A 54 17.36 -7.67 16.69
CA ASN A 54 16.94 -6.79 17.78
C ASN A 54 15.41 -6.65 17.81
N GLY A 55 14.77 -6.92 18.95
CA GLY A 55 13.33 -6.73 19.14
C GLY A 55 12.73 -7.73 20.12
N LYS A 56 11.40 -7.86 20.11
CA LYS A 56 10.70 -8.99 20.73
C LYS A 56 9.40 -9.30 20.00
N PHE A 57 9.05 -10.58 19.91
CA PHE A 57 7.72 -10.97 19.47
C PHE A 57 6.68 -10.69 20.56
N THR A 58 5.47 -10.37 20.13
CA THR A 58 4.30 -10.16 20.99
C THR A 58 3.07 -10.79 20.33
N THR A 59 1.97 -10.93 21.06
CA THR A 59 0.69 -11.40 20.49
C THR A 59 0.20 -10.52 19.31
N HIS A 60 0.59 -9.24 19.26
CA HIS A 60 0.32 -8.36 18.13
C HIS A 60 1.10 -8.74 16.87
N CYS A 61 2.34 -9.24 17.01
CA CYS A 61 3.18 -9.65 15.88
C CYS A 61 2.54 -10.80 15.09
N PHE A 62 1.94 -11.79 15.75
CA PHE A 62 1.23 -12.89 15.05
C PHE A 62 -0.03 -12.41 14.33
N ARG A 63 -0.74 -11.42 14.88
CA ARG A 63 -1.89 -10.82 14.20
C ARG A 63 -1.45 -9.98 12.98
N ARG A 64 -0.30 -9.32 13.05
CA ARG A 64 0.29 -8.59 11.91
C ARG A 64 0.79 -9.57 10.84
N GLY A 65 1.70 -10.46 11.22
CA GLY A 65 2.32 -11.45 10.33
C GLY A 65 1.32 -12.40 9.67
N GLY A 66 0.28 -12.83 10.39
CA GLY A 66 -0.79 -13.64 9.79
C GLY A 66 -1.63 -12.89 8.76
N ALA A 67 -1.86 -11.58 8.97
CA ALA A 67 -2.55 -10.72 8.00
C ALA A 67 -1.66 -10.40 6.80
N GLN A 68 -0.36 -10.15 7.01
CA GLN A 68 0.64 -9.97 5.98
C GLN A 68 0.79 -11.24 5.13
N TYR A 69 1.04 -12.40 5.74
CA TYR A 69 1.10 -13.68 5.04
C TYR A 69 -0.15 -13.96 4.21
N ARG A 70 -1.36 -13.75 4.77
CA ARG A 70 -2.60 -13.92 4.01
C ARG A 70 -2.84 -12.89 2.91
N PHE A 71 -2.20 -11.73 2.94
CA PHE A 71 -2.32 -10.70 1.90
C PHE A 71 -1.25 -10.83 0.81
N LEU A 72 -0.03 -11.22 1.20
CA LEU A 72 1.20 -11.14 0.41
C LEU A 72 1.67 -12.51 -0.08
N TRP A 73 1.82 -13.49 0.82
CA TRP A 73 2.66 -14.69 0.63
C TRP A 73 1.92 -16.03 0.63
N ALA A 74 0.60 -16.05 0.82
CA ALA A 74 -0.21 -17.26 0.76
C ALA A 74 -0.74 -17.52 -0.66
N ASP A 75 -0.60 -18.74 -1.19
CA ASP A 75 -1.09 -19.16 -2.51
C ASP A 75 -2.60 -18.88 -2.75
N ARG A 76 -3.39 -18.75 -1.67
CA ARG A 76 -4.73 -18.16 -1.70
C ARG A 76 -4.77 -16.84 -0.94
N LYS A 77 -4.28 -15.79 -1.59
CA LYS A 77 -4.26 -14.39 -1.11
C LYS A 77 -5.67 -13.92 -0.77
N TRP A 78 -5.81 -13.17 0.33
CA TRP A 78 -7.06 -12.60 0.81
C TRP A 78 -7.25 -11.17 0.31
N SER A 79 -8.49 -10.83 -0.05
CA SER A 79 -8.83 -9.43 -0.34
C SER A 79 -8.68 -8.56 0.91
N LEU A 80 -8.40 -7.26 0.75
CA LEU A 80 -8.29 -6.32 1.86
C LEU A 80 -9.51 -6.34 2.79
N LYS A 81 -10.72 -6.63 2.27
CA LYS A 81 -11.94 -6.77 3.09
C LYS A 81 -11.89 -8.00 4.00
N ALA A 82 -11.36 -9.13 3.53
CA ALA A 82 -11.18 -10.35 4.31
C ALA A 82 -10.07 -10.19 5.36
N VAL A 83 -8.93 -9.59 4.98
CA VAL A 83 -7.84 -9.24 5.90
C VAL A 83 -8.34 -8.30 7.00
N LYS A 84 -9.06 -7.23 6.63
CA LYS A 84 -9.65 -6.25 7.55
C LYS A 84 -10.59 -6.88 8.57
N TRP A 85 -11.45 -7.81 8.12
CA TRP A 85 -12.34 -8.59 8.99
C TRP A 85 -11.55 -9.50 9.94
N TRP A 86 -10.62 -10.32 9.44
CA TRP A 86 -9.91 -11.32 10.23
C TRP A 86 -9.02 -10.69 11.33
N GLY A 87 -8.31 -9.61 11.02
CA GLY A 87 -7.45 -8.92 12.00
C GLY A 87 -8.20 -8.03 12.99
N GLY A 88 -9.54 -7.97 12.92
CA GLY A 88 -10.37 -7.19 13.84
C GLY A 88 -10.29 -5.68 13.65
N TRP A 89 -9.98 -5.20 12.44
CA TRP A 89 -9.91 -3.78 12.13
C TRP A 89 -11.29 -3.16 11.95
N SER A 90 -11.46 -1.91 12.40
CA SER A 90 -12.77 -1.25 12.41
C SER A 90 -13.28 -0.97 10.99
N SER A 91 -14.59 -1.11 10.72
CA SER A 91 -15.17 -0.87 9.38
C SER A 91 -14.77 0.48 8.78
N ASN A 92 -14.68 1.50 9.65
CA ASN A 92 -14.38 2.89 9.30
C ASN A 92 -12.86 3.18 9.19
N GLU A 93 -11.98 2.22 9.46
CA GLU A 93 -10.54 2.42 9.42
C GLU A 93 -10.03 2.69 8.00
N ASN A 94 -9.13 3.68 7.87
CA ASN A 94 -8.63 4.12 6.58
C ASN A 94 -7.81 3.01 5.89
N VAL A 95 -8.11 2.74 4.61
CA VAL A 95 -7.42 1.70 3.83
C VAL A 95 -5.91 1.97 3.73
N GLY A 96 -5.49 3.23 3.62
CA GLY A 96 -4.08 3.62 3.64
C GLY A 96 -3.37 3.32 4.97
N THR A 97 -4.08 3.30 6.10
CA THR A 97 -3.53 2.84 7.39
C THR A 97 -3.35 1.32 7.38
N LEU A 98 -4.33 0.57 6.87
CA LEU A 98 -4.22 -0.89 6.76
C LEU A 98 -3.10 -1.31 5.78
N MET A 99 -3.03 -0.68 4.60
CA MET A 99 -1.96 -0.89 3.63
C MET A 99 -0.59 -0.57 4.21
N ARG A 100 -0.47 0.52 4.98
CA ARG A 100 0.76 0.84 5.71
C ARG A 100 1.15 -0.28 6.70
N TYR A 101 0.21 -0.74 7.53
CA TYR A 101 0.47 -1.85 8.46
C TYR A 101 0.92 -3.13 7.76
N LEU A 102 0.47 -3.39 6.53
CA LEU A 102 0.85 -4.57 5.75
C LEU A 102 2.21 -4.38 5.06
N LEU A 103 2.46 -3.22 4.42
CA LEU A 103 3.61 -2.96 3.54
C LEU A 103 4.84 -2.31 4.21
N ASP A 104 4.71 -1.66 5.37
CA ASP A 104 5.85 -1.04 6.08
C ASP A 104 6.98 -2.04 6.42
N GLU A 105 6.68 -3.34 6.42
CA GLU A 105 7.65 -4.40 6.69
C GLU A 105 8.38 -4.86 5.42
N LEU A 106 7.74 -4.78 4.24
CA LEU A 106 8.42 -4.99 2.95
C LEU A 106 9.43 -3.86 2.68
N MET A 107 9.00 -2.60 2.84
CA MET A 107 9.89 -1.43 2.74
C MET A 107 11.05 -1.42 3.76
N ALA A 108 11.00 -2.26 4.80
CA ALA A 108 12.07 -2.43 5.79
C ALA A 108 13.04 -3.57 5.45
N TYR A 109 12.72 -4.42 4.46
CA TYR A 109 13.60 -5.47 3.92
C TYR A 109 14.19 -5.11 2.54
N GLU A 110 13.70 -4.05 1.90
CA GLU A 110 14.23 -3.49 0.64
C GLU A 110 15.57 -2.75 0.86
N GLU A 111 16.67 -3.50 1.01
CA GLU A 111 18.03 -2.96 1.14
C GLU A 111 18.62 -2.42 -0.19
N GLY A 112 17.87 -1.57 -0.88
CA GLY A 112 18.31 -0.79 -2.03
C GLY A 112 17.75 -1.22 -3.39
N PHE A 113 17.99 -0.36 -4.39
CA PHE A 113 17.49 -0.48 -5.77
C PHE A 113 18.61 -0.41 -6.82
N SER A 114 19.86 -0.75 -6.45
CA SER A 114 21.02 -0.61 -7.34
C SER A 114 21.01 -1.58 -8.53
N ASP A 115 20.22 -2.65 -8.45
CA ASP A 115 20.00 -3.65 -9.49
C ASP A 115 18.85 -3.28 -10.47
N ILE A 116 18.00 -2.31 -10.14
CA ILE A 116 16.82 -1.95 -10.95
C ILE A 116 17.17 -1.33 -12.33
N MET A 117 18.45 -0.95 -12.51
CA MET A 117 19.00 -0.36 -13.74
C MET A 117 20.09 -1.26 -14.38
N MET A 118 20.17 -2.54 -14.01
CA MET A 118 21.16 -3.48 -14.54
C MET A 118 20.52 -4.43 -15.56
N ASP A 119 20.99 -4.35 -16.82
CA ASP A 119 20.48 -5.18 -17.93
C ASP A 119 20.81 -6.68 -17.76
N ASP A 120 21.81 -7.01 -16.94
CA ASP A 120 22.29 -8.37 -16.63
C ASP A 120 21.78 -8.91 -15.27
N ARG A 121 20.72 -8.31 -14.72
CA ARG A 121 20.11 -8.69 -13.44
C ARG A 121 19.84 -10.21 -13.35
N VAL A 122 20.48 -10.88 -12.40
CA VAL A 122 20.38 -12.35 -12.23
C VAL A 122 19.05 -12.78 -11.59
N ILE A 123 18.34 -11.87 -10.93
CA ILE A 123 17.05 -12.13 -10.26
C ILE A 123 16.20 -10.85 -10.34
N ASP A 124 15.04 -10.86 -11.00
CA ASP A 124 14.11 -9.72 -11.00
C ASP A 124 13.14 -9.72 -9.81
N ARG A 125 13.76 -9.49 -8.66
CA ARG A 125 13.13 -9.21 -7.35
C ARG A 125 12.07 -8.10 -7.39
N HIS A 126 12.08 -7.26 -8.43
CA HIS A 126 11.18 -6.12 -8.62
C HIS A 126 10.01 -6.39 -9.58
N GLU A 127 10.06 -7.48 -10.38
CA GLU A 127 8.96 -7.88 -11.29
C GLU A 127 8.17 -9.08 -10.75
N THR A 128 8.83 -9.98 -10.02
CA THR A 128 8.21 -11.05 -9.22
C THR A 128 7.54 -10.49 -7.95
N PHE A 129 6.48 -9.68 -8.11
CA PHE A 129 5.75 -9.03 -7.01
C PHE A 129 5.21 -10.06 -6.00
N MET A 130 5.77 -10.04 -4.77
CA MET A 130 5.59 -11.01 -3.67
C MET A 130 6.45 -12.29 -3.71
N GLY A 131 7.43 -12.39 -4.60
CA GLY A 131 8.31 -13.55 -4.71
C GLY A 131 7.64 -14.77 -5.36
N GLU A 132 6.75 -14.55 -6.34
CA GLU A 132 6.26 -15.61 -7.22
C GLU A 132 7.37 -15.98 -8.22
N ASP A 133 8.23 -16.90 -7.80
CA ASP A 133 9.33 -17.49 -8.59
C ASP A 133 8.77 -18.29 -9.78
N GLU A 134 9.23 -18.04 -11.01
CA GLU A 134 8.78 -18.78 -12.20
C GLU A 134 9.13 -20.28 -12.17
N THR A 135 10.03 -20.71 -11.27
CA THR A 135 10.30 -22.13 -11.00
C THR A 135 9.23 -22.82 -10.15
N ALA A 136 8.14 -22.11 -9.77
CA ALA A 136 7.03 -22.67 -9.02
C ALA A 136 6.48 -23.96 -9.65
N PRO A 137 6.41 -25.09 -8.90
CA PRO A 137 6.02 -26.38 -9.47
C PRO A 137 4.56 -26.36 -9.96
N LEU A 138 4.35 -26.74 -11.23
CA LEU A 138 3.07 -26.69 -11.93
C LEU A 138 1.90 -27.13 -11.05
N SER A 139 0.94 -26.23 -10.83
CA SER A 139 -0.21 -26.54 -9.99
C SER A 139 -1.13 -27.58 -10.67
N LYS A 140 -1.85 -28.36 -9.86
CA LYS A 140 -2.87 -29.29 -10.36
C LYS A 140 -4.04 -28.60 -11.10
N ALA A 141 -4.20 -27.28 -10.96
CA ALA A 141 -5.18 -26.53 -11.73
C ALA A 141 -4.66 -26.21 -13.14
N ASP A 142 -3.36 -25.94 -13.29
CA ASP A 142 -2.75 -25.59 -14.58
C ASP A 142 -2.49 -26.83 -15.43
N LEU A 143 -2.13 -27.95 -14.79
CA LEU A 143 -2.16 -29.28 -15.42
C LEU A 143 -3.54 -29.62 -16.00
N ARG A 144 -4.64 -29.26 -15.31
CA ARG A 144 -6.01 -29.46 -15.81
C ARG A 144 -6.35 -28.55 -16.98
N LYS A 145 -6.03 -27.25 -16.92
CA LYS A 145 -6.20 -26.33 -18.07
C LYS A 145 -5.43 -26.82 -19.31
N PHE A 146 -4.25 -27.39 -19.10
CA PHE A 146 -3.42 -27.96 -20.15
C PHE A 146 -4.04 -29.25 -20.73
N GLU A 147 -4.53 -30.15 -19.88
CA GLU A 147 -5.27 -31.37 -20.27
C GLU A 147 -6.56 -31.02 -21.06
N GLU A 148 -7.37 -30.08 -20.55
CA GLU A 148 -8.56 -29.54 -21.22
C GLU A 148 -8.22 -28.90 -22.57
N GLY A 149 -7.16 -28.10 -22.64
CA GLY A 149 -6.68 -27.46 -23.86
C GLY A 149 -6.12 -28.44 -24.91
N ILE A 150 -5.50 -29.54 -24.47
CA ILE A 150 -5.09 -30.65 -25.34
C ILE A 150 -6.31 -31.39 -25.88
N PHE A 151 -7.26 -31.77 -25.02
CA PHE A 151 -8.48 -32.47 -25.44
C PHE A 151 -9.29 -31.65 -26.44
N ALA A 152 -9.45 -30.34 -26.21
CA ALA A 152 -10.13 -29.44 -27.15
C ALA A 152 -9.43 -29.40 -28.52
N LYS A 153 -8.09 -29.33 -28.56
CA LYS A 153 -7.32 -29.36 -29.82
C LYS A 153 -7.42 -30.72 -30.53
N ILE A 154 -7.36 -31.83 -29.80
CA ILE A 154 -7.51 -33.19 -30.36
C ILE A 154 -8.91 -33.37 -30.97
N GLN A 155 -9.96 -32.93 -30.28
CA GLN A 155 -11.33 -32.98 -30.82
C GLN A 155 -11.48 -32.09 -32.05
N GLY A 156 -10.85 -30.90 -32.09
CA GLY A 156 -10.83 -30.04 -33.28
C GLY A 156 -10.13 -30.67 -34.51
N LEU A 157 -9.03 -31.40 -34.28
CA LEU A 157 -8.33 -32.17 -35.33
C LEU A 157 -9.14 -33.39 -35.82
N ILE A 158 -9.86 -34.07 -34.94
CA ILE A 158 -10.74 -35.20 -35.32
C ILE A 158 -11.98 -34.67 -36.06
N GLY A 159 -12.55 -33.55 -35.64
CA GLY A 159 -13.67 -32.91 -36.33
C GLY A 159 -13.31 -32.39 -37.73
N THR A 160 -12.08 -31.90 -37.94
CA THR A 160 -11.63 -31.46 -39.28
C THR A 160 -11.29 -32.63 -40.20
N SER A 161 -10.74 -33.75 -39.70
CA SER A 161 -10.47 -34.93 -40.55
C SER A 161 -11.76 -35.62 -41.03
N ALA A 162 -12.83 -35.59 -40.23
CA ALA A 162 -14.14 -36.13 -40.61
C ALA A 162 -14.77 -35.44 -41.83
N SER A 163 -14.48 -34.16 -42.09
CA SER A 163 -15.02 -33.42 -43.24
C SER A 163 -14.19 -33.58 -44.53
N ALA A 164 -13.01 -34.21 -44.46
CA ALA A 164 -12.11 -34.34 -45.61
C ALA A 164 -12.35 -35.59 -46.48
N VAL A 165 -13.22 -36.51 -46.06
CA VAL A 165 -13.43 -37.83 -46.71
C VAL A 165 -14.86 -37.99 -47.24
N SER A 166 -15.33 -37.02 -48.04
CA SER A 166 -16.55 -37.13 -48.86
C SER A 166 -16.56 -36.07 -49.96
N GLY A 167 -15.98 -36.38 -51.12
CA GLY A 167 -15.92 -35.40 -52.21
C GLY A 167 -14.96 -35.70 -53.38
N SER A 168 -14.90 -36.94 -53.89
CA SER A 168 -14.19 -37.21 -55.15
C SER A 168 -14.90 -38.27 -55.98
N LEU A 169 -15.68 -37.81 -56.97
CA LEU A 169 -16.07 -38.59 -58.16
C LEU A 169 -16.37 -37.63 -59.33
N ILE A 170 -15.33 -37.37 -60.12
CA ILE A 170 -15.30 -37.28 -61.60
C ILE A 170 -16.51 -36.63 -62.33
N THR A 171 -16.25 -35.56 -63.09
CA THR A 171 -16.72 -35.46 -64.50
C THR A 171 -15.91 -34.45 -65.32
N HIS A 172 -15.76 -34.70 -66.62
CA HIS A 172 -15.07 -33.82 -67.58
C HIS A 172 -16.07 -33.02 -68.44
N ALA A 173 -15.73 -31.79 -68.83
CA ALA A 173 -16.14 -31.17 -70.11
C ALA A 173 -15.25 -29.94 -70.41
N SER A 174 -15.32 -29.38 -71.63
CA SER A 174 -14.43 -28.31 -72.09
C SER A 174 -15.12 -27.29 -73.03
N ALA A 175 -14.43 -26.17 -73.24
CA ALA A 175 -14.50 -25.24 -74.38
C ALA A 175 -15.57 -24.12 -74.48
N THR A 176 -15.04 -22.90 -74.71
CA THR A 176 -15.54 -21.80 -75.57
C THR A 176 -16.76 -20.93 -75.21
N ALA A 177 -16.73 -19.69 -75.73
CA ALA A 177 -17.71 -18.59 -75.68
C ALA A 177 -17.90 -18.06 -77.14
N PRO A 178 -18.47 -16.86 -77.47
CA PRO A 178 -19.30 -15.85 -76.76
C PRO A 178 -20.65 -15.65 -77.54
N PRO A 179 -21.23 -14.45 -77.85
CA PRO A 179 -21.39 -13.11 -77.22
C PRO A 179 -22.92 -12.85 -76.92
N PRO A 180 -23.63 -11.72 -77.17
CA PRO A 180 -23.30 -10.27 -77.30
C PRO A 180 -24.18 -9.24 -76.53
N SER A 181 -23.65 -8.01 -76.48
CA SER A 181 -24.20 -6.63 -76.39
C SER A 181 -25.71 -6.27 -76.38
N THR A 182 -26.03 -5.18 -75.65
CA THR A 182 -26.70 -3.95 -76.17
C THR A 182 -26.43 -2.73 -75.24
N MET A 183 -26.50 -1.49 -75.76
CA MET A 183 -26.03 -0.23 -75.15
C MET A 183 -27.09 0.60 -74.38
N ARG A 184 -26.64 1.55 -73.54
CA ARG A 184 -27.05 2.98 -73.66
C ARG A 184 -26.07 3.96 -72.99
N THR A 185 -26.18 5.25 -73.33
CA THR A 185 -25.14 6.28 -73.13
C THR A 185 -25.74 7.66 -72.77
N ALA A 186 -25.07 8.46 -71.93
CA ALA A 186 -25.30 9.90 -71.73
C ALA A 186 -24.03 10.62 -71.19
N LEU A 187 -23.89 11.94 -71.42
CA LEU A 187 -22.71 12.80 -71.17
C LEU A 187 -23.19 14.24 -70.73
N PRO A 188 -22.36 15.32 -70.63
CA PRO A 188 -21.61 15.81 -69.44
C PRO A 188 -21.93 17.32 -69.16
N PRO A 189 -20.97 18.26 -68.89
CA PRO A 189 -19.97 18.44 -67.81
C PRO A 189 -20.58 19.34 -66.66
N PRO A 190 -20.12 20.51 -66.13
CA PRO A 190 -18.85 21.30 -66.07
C PRO A 190 -18.37 21.68 -64.60
N PRO A 191 -17.33 22.53 -64.38
CA PRO A 191 -16.59 22.72 -63.09
C PRO A 191 -16.73 24.17 -62.49
N PRO A 192 -15.85 24.78 -61.63
CA PRO A 192 -14.59 24.35 -60.96
C PRO A 192 -14.39 24.79 -59.47
N ASN A 193 -13.12 24.78 -58.98
CA ASN A 193 -12.57 25.39 -57.74
C ASN A 193 -12.86 24.66 -56.40
N ARG A 194 -12.01 24.71 -55.35
CA ARG A 194 -10.70 25.39 -55.10
C ARG A 194 -9.84 24.57 -54.10
N ALA A 195 -8.55 24.86 -53.97
CA ALA A 195 -7.58 24.10 -53.16
C ALA A 195 -7.47 24.49 -51.66
N ALA A 196 -6.98 23.54 -50.83
CA ALA A 196 -6.39 23.77 -49.50
C ALA A 196 -5.41 22.62 -49.13
N SER A 197 -4.50 22.85 -48.17
CA SER A 197 -3.37 21.97 -47.82
C SER A 197 -3.68 20.95 -46.71
N PRO A 198 -2.90 19.86 -46.55
CA PRO A 198 -2.98 18.99 -45.38
C PRO A 198 -2.27 19.61 -44.17
N GLU A 199 -2.98 19.76 -43.04
CA GLU A 199 -2.38 20.24 -41.79
C GLU A 199 -1.78 19.12 -40.94
N SER A 200 -0.62 19.44 -40.37
CA SER A 200 0.10 18.74 -39.31
C SER A 200 -0.79 18.06 -38.25
N VAL A 201 -0.77 16.72 -38.19
CA VAL A 201 -1.32 15.99 -37.04
C VAL A 201 -0.35 16.14 -35.86
N ALA A 202 -0.68 17.05 -34.94
CA ALA A 202 0.14 17.33 -33.77
C ALA A 202 0.23 16.11 -32.83
N SER A 203 1.45 15.79 -32.38
CA SER A 203 1.68 14.70 -31.42
C SER A 203 1.09 15.05 -30.05
N SER A 204 0.03 14.35 -29.66
CA SER A 204 -0.63 14.50 -28.36
C SER A 204 0.14 13.76 -27.27
N SER A 205 1.21 14.39 -26.78
CA SER A 205 1.93 13.91 -25.59
C SER A 205 1.01 13.93 -24.35
N PRO A 206 1.13 12.94 -23.44
CA PRO A 206 0.31 12.90 -22.23
C PRO A 206 0.67 14.07 -21.29
N PRO A 207 -0.31 14.60 -20.52
CA PRO A 207 -0.04 15.69 -19.58
C PRO A 207 0.97 15.24 -18.51
N PRO A 208 1.88 16.12 -18.06
CA PRO A 208 2.89 15.77 -17.08
C PRO A 208 2.24 15.30 -15.76
N PRO A 209 2.85 14.32 -15.05
CA PRO A 209 2.31 13.81 -13.80
C PRO A 209 2.18 14.96 -12.79
N ARG A 210 1.01 15.06 -12.14
CA ARG A 210 0.77 16.07 -11.11
C ARG A 210 1.83 15.93 -10.02
N ALA A 211 2.69 16.94 -9.89
CA ALA A 211 3.74 16.96 -8.89
C ALA A 211 3.14 16.68 -7.50
N ALA A 212 3.67 15.66 -6.82
CA ALA A 212 3.22 15.33 -5.47
C ALA A 212 3.42 16.55 -4.55
N PRO A 213 2.45 16.93 -3.72
CA PRO A 213 2.57 18.11 -2.89
C PRO A 213 3.76 17.97 -1.94
N SER A 214 4.49 19.08 -1.75
CA SER A 214 5.62 19.17 -0.83
C SER A 214 5.28 18.53 0.52
N ARG A 215 6.15 17.65 1.02
CA ARG A 215 6.09 17.18 2.40
C ARG A 215 6.83 18.17 3.29
N ILE A 216 6.40 18.28 4.55
CA ILE A 216 7.10 19.12 5.53
C ILE A 216 8.32 18.32 6.02
N PRO A 217 9.56 18.83 5.86
CA PRO A 217 10.76 18.11 6.27
C PRO A 217 10.84 17.90 7.78
N GLU A 218 11.74 17.03 8.22
CA GLU A 218 12.02 16.87 9.64
C GLU A 218 12.54 18.20 10.23
N THR A 219 12.05 18.54 11.42
CA THR A 219 12.32 19.79 12.14
C THR A 219 13.01 19.43 13.45
N LYS A 220 14.30 19.75 13.62
CA LYS A 220 15.10 19.33 14.78
C LYS A 220 15.38 20.50 15.72
N THR A 221 15.49 21.70 15.16
CA THR A 221 15.84 22.94 15.85
C THR A 221 14.73 23.99 15.76
N LEU A 222 14.83 25.01 16.62
CA LEU A 222 14.13 26.29 16.46
C LEU A 222 14.31 26.87 15.05
N ASP A 223 15.56 26.88 14.60
CA ASP A 223 16.01 27.51 13.36
C ASP A 223 15.46 26.80 12.11
N ASP A 224 15.33 25.47 12.13
CA ASP A 224 14.58 24.71 11.10
C ASP A 224 13.13 25.21 11.01
N ALA A 225 12.44 25.32 12.15
CA ALA A 225 11.01 25.66 12.21
C ALA A 225 10.74 27.06 11.65
N LEU A 226 11.53 28.06 12.10
CA LEU A 226 11.45 29.44 11.60
C LEU A 226 11.79 29.52 10.11
N LYS A 227 12.85 28.82 9.67
CA LYS A 227 13.23 28.78 8.25
C LYS A 227 12.12 28.20 7.38
N TYR A 228 11.53 27.07 7.77
CA TYR A 228 10.43 26.44 7.03
C TYR A 228 9.18 27.32 7.02
N TRP A 229 8.90 28.05 8.10
CA TRP A 229 7.76 28.97 8.22
C TRP A 229 7.88 30.18 7.29
N GLU A 230 9.02 30.86 7.32
CA GLU A 230 9.25 32.13 6.62
C GLU A 230 9.70 31.97 5.16
N TYR A 231 10.61 31.03 4.88
CA TYR A 231 11.32 30.91 3.60
C TYR A 231 11.16 29.54 2.92
N GLY A 232 10.71 28.52 3.66
CA GLY A 232 10.70 27.13 3.19
C GLY A 232 12.10 26.51 3.16
N SER A 233 12.29 25.48 2.33
CA SER A 233 13.60 24.86 2.07
C SER A 233 13.52 24.06 0.75
N PRO A 234 13.77 24.69 -0.42
CA PRO A 234 13.71 24.01 -1.72
C PRO A 234 14.61 22.77 -1.81
N GLN A 235 15.78 22.79 -1.16
CA GLN A 235 16.73 21.67 -1.07
C GLN A 235 16.16 20.44 -0.34
N LYS A 236 15.06 20.61 0.41
CA LYS A 236 14.32 19.54 1.10
C LYS A 236 12.90 19.35 0.49
N GLY A 237 12.66 19.86 -0.72
CA GLY A 237 11.36 19.79 -1.43
C GLY A 237 10.28 20.74 -0.91
N LEU A 238 10.59 21.63 0.04
CA LEU A 238 9.66 22.61 0.61
C LEU A 238 9.78 23.94 -0.15
N ASN A 239 9.13 24.03 -1.32
CA ASN A 239 9.28 25.18 -2.23
C ASN A 239 8.44 26.40 -1.83
N VAL A 240 7.35 26.21 -1.07
CA VAL A 240 6.47 27.28 -0.59
C VAL A 240 6.59 27.42 0.92
N PRO A 241 6.82 28.62 1.50
CA PRO A 241 6.87 28.83 2.95
C PRO A 241 5.58 28.38 3.66
N LEU A 242 5.70 27.75 4.82
CA LEU A 242 4.54 27.13 5.50
C LEU A 242 3.46 28.14 5.90
N LYS A 243 3.81 29.41 6.16
CA LYS A 243 2.83 30.47 6.44
C LYS A 243 1.83 30.69 5.29
N ASN A 244 2.24 30.41 4.04
CA ASN A 244 1.43 30.57 2.84
C ASN A 244 0.61 29.31 2.47
N TRP A 245 0.76 28.20 3.19
CA TRP A 245 0.08 26.93 2.85
C TRP A 245 -1.43 26.95 3.13
N SER A 246 -1.93 27.91 3.92
CA SER A 246 -3.31 27.97 4.41
C SER A 246 -4.39 28.01 3.30
N SER A 247 -4.05 28.45 2.09
CA SER A 247 -4.94 28.42 0.91
C SER A 247 -4.70 27.25 -0.05
N LEU A 248 -3.52 26.62 -0.01
CA LEU A 248 -3.09 25.59 -0.96
C LEU A 248 -3.18 24.15 -0.40
N PHE A 249 -3.21 24.01 0.93
CA PHE A 249 -3.07 22.73 1.62
C PHE A 249 -4.41 22.23 2.17
N LYS A 250 -4.98 21.20 1.51
CA LYS A 250 -6.19 20.52 1.99
C LYS A 250 -5.86 19.61 3.19
N THR A 251 -6.19 20.09 4.38
CA THR A 251 -5.95 19.42 5.68
C THR A 251 -6.48 17.98 5.75
N ALA A 252 -7.58 17.68 5.06
CA ALA A 252 -8.23 16.37 5.05
C ALA A 252 -7.45 15.30 4.24
N GLU A 253 -6.68 15.70 3.22
CA GLU A 253 -5.93 14.78 2.35
C GLU A 253 -4.58 14.40 2.97
N TYR A 254 -4.02 15.22 3.87
CA TYR A 254 -2.65 15.09 4.40
C TYR A 254 -2.57 15.24 5.92
N ALA A 255 -3.29 14.39 6.66
CA ALA A 255 -3.43 14.48 8.12
C ALA A 255 -2.11 14.49 8.92
N SER A 256 -1.03 13.84 8.45
CA SER A 256 0.29 13.89 9.11
C SER A 256 0.96 15.27 8.97
N GLU A 257 0.92 15.82 7.76
CA GLU A 257 1.51 17.12 7.45
C GLU A 257 0.69 18.25 8.05
N ALA A 258 -0.63 18.07 8.20
CA ALA A 258 -1.49 18.97 8.97
C ALA A 258 -1.06 19.09 10.45
N VAL A 259 -0.66 17.99 11.08
CA VAL A 259 -0.14 18.00 12.46
C VAL A 259 1.23 18.68 12.54
N LYS A 260 2.14 18.40 11.58
CA LYS A 260 3.44 19.11 11.49
C LYS A 260 3.25 20.62 11.29
N HIS A 261 2.40 21.01 10.34
CA HIS A 261 2.06 22.40 10.04
C HIS A 261 1.51 23.12 11.26
N GLY A 262 0.50 22.53 11.93
CA GLY A 262 -0.06 23.08 13.15
C GLY A 262 0.97 23.23 14.27
N ASN A 263 1.86 22.25 14.47
CA ASN A 263 2.94 22.33 15.46
C ASN A 263 3.92 23.47 15.17
N ILE A 264 4.42 23.58 13.93
CA ILE A 264 5.33 24.66 13.53
C ILE A 264 4.62 26.02 13.63
N ARG A 265 3.36 26.11 13.19
CA ARG A 265 2.53 27.31 13.30
C ARG A 265 2.39 27.79 14.76
N PHE A 266 1.92 26.93 15.66
CA PHE A 266 1.76 27.27 17.08
C PHE A 266 3.08 27.76 17.71
N PHE A 267 4.19 27.18 17.26
CA PHE A 267 5.52 27.57 17.69
C PHE A 267 5.89 28.96 17.18
N CYS A 268 5.79 29.21 15.88
CA CYS A 268 6.16 30.48 15.26
C CYS A 268 5.27 31.65 15.74
N GLU A 269 3.98 31.41 15.96
CA GLU A 269 3.07 32.37 16.62
C GLU A 269 3.56 32.74 18.03
N GLU A 270 3.97 31.77 18.88
CA GLU A 270 4.51 32.10 20.21
C GLU A 270 5.82 32.91 20.12
N PHE A 271 6.72 32.55 19.20
CA PHE A 271 7.98 33.27 18.98
C PHE A 271 7.76 34.72 18.50
N GLN A 272 6.81 34.92 17.60
CA GLN A 272 6.52 36.23 17.01
C GLN A 272 5.67 37.11 17.95
N ASP A 273 4.55 36.59 18.46
CA ASP A 273 3.58 37.35 19.26
C ASP A 273 4.01 37.59 20.72
N ARG A 274 4.79 36.66 21.31
CA ARG A 274 5.17 36.73 22.74
C ARG A 274 6.64 37.06 22.97
N CYS A 275 7.52 36.78 22.01
CA CYS A 275 8.95 37.11 22.09
C CYS A 275 9.39 38.16 21.06
N GLY A 276 8.47 38.74 20.27
CA GLY A 276 8.75 39.81 19.32
C GLY A 276 9.71 39.42 18.19
N GLY A 277 9.85 38.12 17.89
CA GLY A 277 10.87 37.60 16.99
C GLY A 277 12.31 37.60 17.55
N ASN A 278 12.49 37.95 18.83
CA ASN A 278 13.81 38.05 19.45
C ASN A 278 14.25 36.73 20.08
N HIS A 279 15.35 36.17 19.57
CA HIS A 279 15.96 34.94 20.06
C HIS A 279 16.43 35.03 21.53
N ALA A 280 16.89 36.19 22.00
CA ALA A 280 17.32 36.37 23.39
C ALA A 280 16.12 36.35 24.35
N SER A 281 15.03 37.04 23.99
CA SER A 281 13.77 37.01 24.75
C SER A 281 13.13 35.62 24.76
N PHE A 282 13.33 34.84 23.69
CA PHE A 282 12.86 33.47 23.61
C PHE A 282 13.71 32.50 24.44
N GLU A 283 15.04 32.57 24.37
CA GLU A 283 15.96 31.72 25.14
C GLU A 283 15.85 32.01 26.65
N ALA A 284 15.65 33.28 27.06
CA ALA A 284 15.39 33.64 28.45
C ALA A 284 14.09 33.01 29.01
N LYS A 285 13.12 32.69 28.14
CA LYS A 285 11.85 32.06 28.50
C LYS A 285 11.90 30.53 28.43
N PHE A 286 12.70 29.98 27.51
CA PHE A 286 12.81 28.53 27.27
C PHE A 286 14.28 28.06 27.21
N PRO A 287 15.05 28.23 28.30
CA PRO A 287 16.51 28.07 28.28
C PRO A 287 16.97 26.63 27.98
N GLY A 288 17.96 26.49 27.11
CA GLY A 288 18.58 25.23 26.72
C GLY A 288 17.74 24.34 25.79
N LEU A 289 16.62 24.87 25.26
CA LEU A 289 15.66 24.10 24.46
C LEU A 289 15.72 24.37 22.94
N ARG A 290 16.47 25.39 22.48
CA ARG A 290 16.62 25.77 21.05
C ARG A 290 16.94 24.58 20.12
N GLY A 291 17.84 23.70 20.55
CA GLY A 291 18.26 22.51 19.79
C GLY A 291 17.41 21.26 20.01
N LYS A 292 16.26 21.36 20.71
CA LYS A 292 15.46 20.20 21.17
C LYS A 292 13.97 20.41 20.86
N PHE A 293 13.62 20.53 19.57
CA PHE A 293 12.27 20.93 19.11
C PHE A 293 11.12 20.20 19.82
N THR A 294 11.20 18.88 20.03
CA THR A 294 10.16 18.09 20.73
C THR A 294 10.01 18.44 22.23
N MET A 295 11.08 18.84 22.92
CA MET A 295 10.99 19.34 24.29
C MET A 295 10.47 20.78 24.32
N LEU A 296 10.92 21.61 23.37
CA LEU A 296 10.48 22.99 23.22
C LEU A 296 8.97 23.10 22.96
N MET A 297 8.44 22.25 22.07
CA MET A 297 6.99 22.13 21.83
C MET A 297 6.20 21.79 23.10
N LYS A 298 6.73 20.90 23.96
CA LYS A 298 6.07 20.56 25.24
C LYS A 298 6.10 21.73 26.22
N ALA A 299 7.20 22.50 26.28
CA ALA A 299 7.30 23.67 27.14
C ALA A 299 6.31 24.77 26.71
N VAL A 300 6.24 25.09 25.41
CA VAL A 300 5.27 26.05 24.85
C VAL A 300 3.82 25.60 25.08
N GLN A 301 3.52 24.29 24.98
CA GLN A 301 2.19 23.76 25.28
C GLN A 301 1.84 23.82 26.78
N ALA A 302 2.79 23.59 27.68
CA ALA A 302 2.58 23.72 29.13
C ALA A 302 2.32 25.19 29.51
N GLU A 303 3.12 26.11 28.98
CA GLU A 303 2.95 27.56 29.07
C GLU A 303 1.54 28.00 28.59
N ARG A 304 1.13 27.64 27.37
CA ARG A 304 -0.22 27.94 26.84
C ARG A 304 -1.36 27.28 27.63
N LYS A 305 -1.09 26.20 28.36
CA LYS A 305 -2.06 25.57 29.27
C LYS A 305 -2.21 26.37 30.57
N LEU A 306 -1.10 26.86 31.15
CA LEU A 306 -1.13 27.73 32.33
C LEU A 306 -1.88 29.03 32.06
N ARG A 307 -1.74 29.61 30.86
CA ARG A 307 -2.46 30.83 30.43
C ARG A 307 -3.93 30.60 30.07
N GLY A 308 -4.45 29.37 30.15
CA GLY A 308 -5.85 29.05 29.80
C GLY A 308 -6.18 29.09 28.30
N GLU A 309 -5.22 29.42 27.43
CA GLU A 309 -5.39 29.52 25.97
C GLU A 309 -5.72 28.16 25.32
N THR A 310 -5.43 27.05 26.02
CA THR A 310 -5.63 25.68 25.53
C THR A 310 -7.06 25.19 25.79
N LYS A 311 -7.96 25.36 24.81
CA LYS A 311 -9.31 24.76 24.86
C LYS A 311 -9.22 23.23 25.01
N SER A 312 -9.72 22.70 26.12
CA SER A 312 -9.77 21.25 26.36
C SER A 312 -10.54 20.55 25.24
N ARG A 313 -9.93 19.54 24.63
CA ARG A 313 -10.55 18.80 23.53
C ARG A 313 -11.67 17.91 24.08
N SER A 314 -12.89 18.45 24.13
CA SER A 314 -14.10 17.77 24.55
C SER A 314 -14.11 16.31 24.07
N ARG A 315 -14.13 15.35 25.00
CA ARG A 315 -14.33 13.94 24.64
C ARG A 315 -15.63 13.85 23.86
N ARG A 316 -15.56 13.40 22.59
CA ARG A 316 -16.75 12.84 21.94
C ARG A 316 -17.24 11.72 22.86
N LYS A 317 -18.49 11.80 23.31
CA LYS A 317 -19.16 10.64 23.89
C LYS A 317 -19.12 9.53 22.82
N GLN A 318 -18.70 8.35 23.24
CA GLN A 318 -18.91 7.12 22.49
C GLN A 318 -20.34 6.64 22.72
#